data_AF-A0A5Q2TKB7-F1
#
_entry.id   AF-A0A5Q2TKB7-F1
#
_cell.length_a   1.000
_cell.length_b   1.000
_cell.length_c   1.000
_cell.angle_alpha   90.00
_cell.angle_beta   90.00
_cell.angle_gamma   90.00
#
_symmetry.space_group_name_H-M   'P 1'
#
loop_
_entity.id
_entity.type
_entity.pdbx_description
1 polymer ?
#
loop_
_entity_poly.entity_id
_entity_poly.type
_entity_poly.pdbx_seq_one_letter_code
_entity_poly.pdbx_strand_id
1 'polypeptide(L)'
;MQSIYTWLVIIHIFSAIVGIGPGFVLTIIVKSANTLPEIRHAFALKKKVHIFVMIGGILVLVTGLLMGSIRPILFQQGWYLTSMILYFIALSLGPTLLKKFSAPIKELIADQCLERVPEHYNENLQKLLRVEYIENALLLIIIFLMITKPF
;
A
#
# COMPACT_ATOMS: atom_id res chain seq x y z
N MET A 1 15.98 11.90 25.51
CA MET A 1 14.70 11.79 24.77
C MET A 1 14.74 12.39 23.36
N GLN A 2 15.38 13.55 23.13
CA GLN A 2 15.46 14.13 21.77
C GLN A 2 16.17 13.21 20.76
N SER A 3 17.25 12.54 21.14
CA SER A 3 17.95 11.58 20.26
C SER A 3 17.05 10.43 19.78
N ILE A 4 16.27 9.81 20.68
CA ILE A 4 15.34 8.72 20.35
C ILE A 4 14.24 9.19 19.39
N TYR A 5 13.66 10.36 19.66
CA TYR A 5 12.62 10.94 18.81
C TYR A 5 13.15 11.22 17.40
N THR A 6 14.35 11.79 17.27
CA THR A 6 14.98 12.03 15.95
C THR A 6 15.19 10.73 15.18
N TRP A 7 15.67 9.67 15.83
CA TRP A 7 15.81 8.36 15.19
C TRP A 7 14.47 7.77 14.75
N LEU A 8 13.40 7.92 15.56
CA LEU A 8 12.06 7.50 15.15
C LEU A 8 11.57 8.25 13.92
N VAL A 9 11.78 9.58 13.85
CA VAL A 9 11.43 10.39 12.67
C VAL A 9 12.20 9.90 11.44
N ILE A 10 13.50 9.65 11.57
CA ILE A 10 14.32 9.11 10.47
C ILE A 10 13.76 7.78 9.99
N ILE A 11 13.54 6.82 10.89
CA ILE A 11 12.99 5.51 10.55
C ILE A 11 11.61 5.67 9.91
N HIS A 12 10.75 6.54 10.42
CA HIS A 12 9.42 6.80 9.88
C HIS A 12 9.49 7.29 8.43
N ILE A 13 10.35 8.27 8.14
CA ILE A 13 10.53 8.83 6.79
C ILE A 13 11.08 7.78 5.84
N PHE A 14 12.13 7.04 6.23
CA PHE A 14 12.68 5.97 5.40
C PHE A 14 11.67 4.85 5.16
N SER A 15 10.86 4.50 6.17
CA SER A 15 9.80 3.51 6.05
C SER A 15 8.71 3.96 5.08
N ALA A 16 8.37 5.25 5.07
CA ALA A 16 7.44 5.82 4.10
C ALA A 16 8.00 5.74 2.68
N ILE A 17 9.27 6.11 2.48
CA ILE A 17 9.91 6.06 1.16
C ILE A 17 10.02 4.62 0.64
N VAL A 18 10.56 3.71 1.44
CA VAL A 18 10.83 2.32 1.05
C VAL A 18 9.54 1.48 1.03
N GLY A 19 8.57 1.79 1.89
CA GLY A 19 7.29 1.10 1.96
C GLY A 19 6.30 1.56 0.90
N ILE A 20 6.09 2.87 0.78
CA ILE A 20 5.06 3.41 -0.10
C ILE A 20 5.55 3.45 -1.56
N GLY A 21 6.83 3.74 -1.78
CA GLY A 21 7.43 3.88 -3.12
C GLY A 21 7.16 2.69 -4.05
N PRO A 22 7.47 1.44 -3.65
CA PRO A 22 7.21 0.26 -4.48
C PRO A 22 5.72 0.03 -4.78
N GLY A 23 4.81 0.49 -3.90
CA GLY A 23 3.35 0.38 -4.06
C GLY A 23 2.83 1.02 -5.35
N PHE A 24 3.43 2.14 -5.77
CA PHE A 24 3.07 2.82 -7.03
C PHE A 24 3.41 2.01 -8.28
N VAL A 25 4.40 1.10 -8.20
CA VAL A 25 4.85 0.29 -9.34
C VAL A 25 4.10 -1.05 -9.43
N LEU A 26 3.51 -1.53 -8.33
CA LEU A 26 2.77 -2.80 -8.31
C LEU A 26 1.61 -2.85 -9.31
N THR A 27 0.92 -1.72 -9.50
CA THR A 27 -0.17 -1.59 -10.47
C THR A 27 0.34 -1.67 -11.91
N ILE A 28 1.48 -1.04 -12.19
CA ILE A 28 2.11 -1.02 -13.52
C ILE A 28 2.56 -2.42 -13.93
N ILE A 29 3.23 -3.14 -13.02
CA ILE A 29 3.69 -4.52 -13.25
C ILE A 29 2.53 -5.39 -13.73
N VAL A 30 1.42 -5.37 -13.01
CA VAL A 30 0.26 -6.21 -13.32
C VAL A 30 -0.50 -5.73 -14.55
N LYS A 31 -0.63 -4.42 -14.75
CA LYS A 31 -1.32 -3.85 -15.93
C LYS A 31 -0.59 -4.12 -17.25
N SER A 32 0.74 -4.29 -17.20
CA SER A 32 1.56 -4.51 -18.39
C SER A 32 1.50 -5.94 -18.97
N ALA A 33 0.95 -6.90 -18.22
CA ALA A 33 0.90 -8.30 -18.61
C ALA A 33 -0.35 -8.62 -19.44
N ASN A 34 -0.17 -9.24 -20.61
CA ASN A 34 -1.25 -9.52 -21.56
C ASN A 34 -1.44 -11.03 -21.82
N THR A 35 -0.38 -11.82 -21.72
CA THR A 35 -0.44 -13.28 -21.89
C THR A 35 -0.54 -14.00 -20.54
N LEU A 36 -1.08 -15.22 -20.51
CA LEU A 36 -1.16 -15.99 -19.27
C LEU A 36 0.20 -16.17 -18.57
N PRO A 37 1.30 -16.52 -19.27
CA PRO A 37 2.63 -16.59 -18.66
C PRO A 37 3.09 -15.26 -18.06
N GLU A 38 2.90 -14.13 -18.78
CA GLU A 38 3.20 -12.79 -18.27
C GLU A 38 2.38 -12.46 -17.04
N ILE A 39 1.09 -12.78 -17.03
CA ILE A 39 0.19 -12.55 -15.89
C ILE A 39 0.66 -13.35 -14.68
N ARG A 40 0.98 -14.64 -14.84
CA ARG A 40 1.52 -15.49 -13.76
C ARG A 40 2.80 -14.86 -13.19
N HIS A 41 3.70 -14.44 -14.07
CA HIS A 41 4.97 -13.83 -13.69
C HIS A 41 4.77 -12.48 -12.98
N ALA A 42 3.92 -11.62 -13.51
CA ALA A 42 3.62 -10.30 -12.97
C ALA A 42 3.02 -10.39 -11.55
N PHE A 43 2.08 -11.32 -11.31
CA PHE A 43 1.54 -11.55 -9.97
C PHE A 43 2.58 -12.15 -9.00
N ALA A 44 3.47 -13.02 -9.48
CA ALA A 44 4.58 -13.53 -8.68
C ALA A 44 5.58 -12.42 -8.30
N LEU A 45 5.92 -11.53 -9.24
CA LEU A 45 6.77 -10.37 -9.01
C LEU A 45 6.11 -9.38 -8.04
N LYS A 46 4.83 -9.06 -8.26
CA LYS A 46 4.04 -8.22 -7.36
C LYS A 46 4.06 -8.74 -5.93
N LYS A 47 3.90 -10.06 -5.72
CA LYS A 47 3.98 -10.66 -4.38
C LYS A 47 5.34 -10.40 -3.71
N LYS A 48 6.44 -10.53 -4.44
CA LYS A 48 7.79 -10.29 -3.93
C LYS A 48 8.00 -8.82 -3.56
N VAL A 49 7.58 -7.91 -4.44
CA VAL A 49 7.72 -6.46 -4.21
C VAL A 49 6.80 -5.96 -3.09
N HIS A 50 5.60 -6.54 -2.95
CA HIS A 50 4.66 -6.20 -1.88
C HIS A 50 5.19 -6.47 -0.47
N ILE A 51 6.21 -7.33 -0.29
CA ILE A 51 6.84 -7.54 1.02
C ILE A 51 7.46 -6.23 1.53
N PHE A 52 8.10 -5.44 0.67
CA PHE A 52 8.67 -4.14 1.05
C PHE A 52 7.57 -3.16 1.47
N VAL A 53 6.44 -3.16 0.75
CA VAL A 53 5.26 -2.34 1.07
C VAL A 53 4.70 -2.69 2.44
N MET A 54 4.56 -3.99 2.72
CA MET A 54 4.05 -4.48 4.00
C MET A 54 4.97 -4.11 5.17
N ILE A 55 6.28 -4.33 5.03
CA ILE A 55 7.26 -4.01 6.08
C ILE A 55 7.28 -2.49 6.32
N GLY A 56 7.43 -1.69 5.27
CA GLY A 56 7.47 -0.24 5.38
C GLY A 56 6.16 0.33 5.92
N GLY A 57 5.01 -0.21 5.50
CA GLY A 57 3.70 0.19 6.03
C GLY A 57 3.54 -0.10 7.53
N ILE A 58 3.97 -1.27 8.00
CA ILE A 58 3.95 -1.57 9.44
C ILE A 58 4.85 -0.60 10.20
N LEU A 59 6.06 -0.36 9.69
CA LEU A 59 7.02 0.55 10.32
C LEU A 59 6.52 1.98 10.36
N VAL A 60 5.91 2.50 9.28
CA VAL A 60 5.28 3.84 9.25
C VAL A 60 4.23 3.97 10.34
N LEU A 61 3.33 2.99 10.46
CA LEU A 61 2.27 3.03 11.48
C LEU A 61 2.86 3.00 12.90
N VAL A 62 3.72 2.03 13.18
CA VAL A 62 4.29 1.84 14.52
C VAL A 62 5.11 3.06 14.93
N THR A 63 6.00 3.54 14.07
CA THR A 63 6.82 4.73 14.37
C THR A 63 5.98 5.99 14.48
N GLY A 64 4.91 6.12 13.67
CA GLY A 64 3.92 7.19 13.79
C GLY A 64 3.32 7.21 15.19
N LEU A 65 2.69 6.11 15.60
CA LEU A 65 2.08 5.97 16.92
C LEU A 65 3.07 6.21 18.06
N LEU A 66 4.30 5.69 17.96
CA LEU A 66 5.34 5.92 18.96
C LEU A 66 5.72 7.42 19.07
N MET A 67 5.83 8.13 17.95
CA MET A 67 6.07 9.57 17.96
C MET A 67 4.92 10.32 18.65
N GLY A 68 3.67 9.94 18.38
CA GLY A 68 2.49 10.48 19.07
C GLY A 68 2.50 10.21 20.57
N SER A 69 2.85 8.99 20.99
CA SER A 69 2.95 8.64 22.41
C SER A 69 4.05 9.42 23.14
N ILE A 70 5.19 9.68 22.49
CA ILE A 70 6.29 10.48 23.06
C ILE A 70 5.96 11.98 23.07
N ARG A 71 5.22 12.47 22.06
CA ARG A 71 4.77 13.86 21.97
C ARG A 71 3.24 13.90 21.79
N PRO A 72 2.47 13.78 22.89
CA PRO A 72 1.00 13.73 22.81
C PRO A 72 0.34 14.93 22.13
N ILE A 73 1.03 16.08 22.10
CA ILE A 73 0.60 17.27 21.36
C ILE A 73 0.34 16.99 19.87
N LEU A 74 0.98 15.98 19.28
CA LEU A 74 0.74 15.54 17.90
C LEU A 74 -0.70 15.07 17.69
N PHE A 75 -1.35 14.46 18.69
CA PHE A 75 -2.76 14.06 18.58
C PHE A 75 -3.74 15.24 18.57
N GLN A 76 -3.27 16.45 18.89
CA GLN A 76 -4.04 17.69 18.75
C GLN A 76 -3.77 18.39 17.42
N GLN A 77 -2.75 17.98 16.67
CA GLN A 77 -2.45 18.50 15.34
C GLN A 77 -3.36 17.82 14.34
N GLY A 78 -4.15 18.61 13.60
CA GLY A 78 -5.13 18.01 12.70
C GLY A 78 -4.46 17.27 11.55
N TRP A 79 -3.35 17.75 10.99
CA TRP A 79 -2.62 17.04 9.93
C TRP A 79 -2.22 15.63 10.36
N TYR A 80 -1.84 15.47 11.63
CA TYR A 80 -1.38 14.20 12.19
C TYR A 80 -2.56 13.25 12.40
N LEU A 81 -3.64 13.72 13.02
CA LEU A 81 -4.85 12.93 13.25
C LEU A 81 -5.52 12.51 11.93
N THR A 82 -5.67 13.44 10.99
CA THR A 82 -6.21 13.15 9.66
C THR A 82 -5.36 12.13 8.92
N SER A 83 -4.03 12.28 8.92
CA SER A 83 -3.13 11.31 8.30
C SER A 83 -3.28 9.92 8.91
N MET A 84 -3.40 9.83 10.24
CA MET A 84 -3.60 8.56 10.93
C MET A 84 -4.92 7.89 10.52
N ILE A 85 -6.03 8.64 10.47
CA ILE A 85 -7.33 8.12 10.03
C ILE A 85 -7.27 7.62 8.57
N LEU A 86 -6.71 8.43 7.67
CA LEU A 86 -6.53 8.06 6.26
C LEU A 86 -5.67 6.80 6.13
N TYR A 87 -4.63 6.67 6.97
CA TYR A 87 -3.76 5.51 6.98
C TYR A 87 -4.50 4.24 7.41
N PHE A 88 -5.34 4.31 8.45
CA PHE A 88 -6.19 3.17 8.84
C PHE A 88 -7.20 2.80 7.75
N ILE A 89 -7.77 3.78 7.05
CA ILE A 89 -8.64 3.53 5.90
C ILE A 89 -7.85 2.78 4.82
N ALA A 90 -6.68 3.29 4.41
CA ALA A 90 -5.82 2.64 3.43
C ALA A 90 -5.45 1.21 3.84
N LEU A 91 -5.02 1.02 5.10
CA LEU A 91 -4.68 -0.29 5.65
C LEU A 91 -5.86 -1.27 5.59
N SER A 92 -7.09 -0.79 5.80
CA SER A 92 -8.29 -1.62 5.74
C SER A 92 -8.61 -2.12 4.33
N LEU A 93 -8.18 -1.42 3.27
CA LEU A 93 -8.43 -1.80 1.87
C LEU A 93 -7.77 -3.14 1.51
N GLY A 94 -6.60 -3.43 2.09
CA GLY A 94 -5.84 -4.67 1.92
C GLY A 94 -6.63 -5.94 2.21
N PRO A 95 -7.01 -6.21 3.48
CA PRO A 95 -7.74 -7.42 3.86
C PRO A 95 -9.19 -7.44 3.36
N THR A 96 -9.76 -6.30 2.98
CA THR A 96 -11.16 -6.21 2.51
C THR A 96 -11.27 -6.30 0.99
N LEU A 97 -11.18 -5.17 0.29
CA LEU A 97 -11.46 -5.04 -1.14
C LEU A 97 -10.35 -5.67 -1.98
N LEU A 98 -9.08 -5.45 -1.66
CA LEU A 98 -7.97 -6.04 -2.42
C LEU A 98 -7.97 -7.57 -2.33
N LYS A 99 -8.24 -8.13 -1.15
CA LYS A 99 -8.42 -9.58 -1.00
C LYS A 99 -9.59 -10.09 -1.83
N LYS A 100 -10.75 -9.43 -1.77
CA LYS A 100 -11.96 -9.80 -2.53
C LYS A 100 -11.72 -9.86 -4.04
N PHE A 101 -11.03 -8.87 -4.60
CA PHE A 101 -10.79 -8.81 -6.05
C PHE A 101 -9.57 -9.64 -6.51
N SER A 102 -8.59 -9.88 -5.64
CA SER A 102 -7.42 -10.69 -5.97
C SER A 102 -7.65 -12.20 -5.86
N ALA A 103 -8.60 -12.67 -5.03
CA ALA A 103 -8.83 -14.10 -4.85
C ALA A 103 -9.27 -14.82 -6.15
N PRO A 104 -10.28 -14.35 -6.90
CA PRO A 104 -10.69 -15.01 -8.16
C PRO A 104 -9.58 -15.00 -9.22
N ILE A 105 -8.76 -13.94 -9.24
CA ILE A 105 -7.62 -13.84 -10.17
C ILE A 105 -6.56 -14.89 -9.83
N LYS A 106 -6.27 -15.10 -8.54
CA LYS A 106 -5.30 -16.10 -8.09
C LYS A 106 -5.75 -17.52 -8.40
N GLU A 107 -7.03 -17.81 -8.22
CA GLU A 107 -7.63 -19.11 -8.56
C GLU A 107 -7.49 -19.40 -10.06
N LEU A 108 -7.81 -18.42 -10.90
CA LEU A 108 -7.69 -18.51 -12.35
C LEU A 108 -6.24 -18.71 -12.81
N ILE A 109 -5.29 -18.00 -12.21
CA ILE A 109 -3.86 -18.11 -12.54
C ILE A 109 -3.27 -19.47 -12.09
N ALA A 110 -3.83 -20.09 -11.04
CA ALA A 110 -3.37 -21.36 -10.52
C ALA A 110 -3.73 -22.55 -11.41
N ASP A 111 -4.77 -22.43 -12.24
CA ASP A 111 -5.14 -23.44 -13.22
C ASP A 111 -4.08 -23.53 -14.33
N GLN A 112 -3.34 -24.64 -14.37
CA GLN A 112 -2.29 -24.89 -15.36
C GLN A 112 -2.85 -25.27 -16.74
N CYS A 113 -4.09 -25.75 -16.81
CA CYS A 113 -4.76 -26.16 -18.05
C CYS A 113 -5.39 -24.97 -18.79
N LEU A 114 -5.37 -23.78 -18.18
CA LEU A 114 -5.90 -22.57 -18.79
C LEU A 114 -5.03 -22.14 -19.99
N GLU A 115 -5.61 -22.18 -21.18
CA GLU A 115 -4.90 -21.84 -22.44
C GLU A 115 -5.05 -20.37 -22.85
N ARG A 116 -6.11 -19.68 -22.40
CA ARG A 116 -6.42 -18.29 -22.76
C ARG A 116 -6.88 -17.47 -21.57
N VAL A 117 -6.67 -16.15 -21.64
CA VAL A 117 -7.12 -15.19 -20.62
C VAL A 117 -8.65 -15.07 -20.70
N PRO A 118 -9.42 -15.44 -19.66
CA PRO A 118 -10.88 -15.35 -19.66
C PRO A 118 -11.37 -13.91 -19.55
N GLU A 119 -12.54 -13.58 -20.11
CA GLU A 119 -13.06 -12.20 -20.10
C GLU A 119 -13.27 -11.66 -18.67
N HIS A 120 -13.74 -12.51 -17.74
CA HIS A 120 -13.93 -12.14 -16.33
C HIS A 120 -12.62 -11.76 -15.61
N TYR A 121 -11.45 -12.16 -16.13
CA TYR A 121 -10.16 -11.71 -15.59
C TYR A 121 -10.05 -10.18 -15.63
N ASN A 122 -10.41 -9.57 -16.76
CA ASN A 122 -10.29 -8.13 -16.98
C ASN A 122 -11.18 -7.33 -16.03
N GLU A 123 -12.39 -7.81 -15.73
CA GLU A 123 -13.29 -7.14 -14.80
C GLU A 123 -12.74 -7.09 -13.37
N ASN A 124 -12.27 -8.24 -12.85
CA ASN A 124 -11.68 -8.31 -11.52
C ASN A 124 -10.38 -7.54 -11.44
N LEU A 125 -9.57 -7.57 -12.52
CA LEU A 125 -8.34 -6.82 -12.62
C LEU A 125 -8.60 -5.31 -12.53
N GLN A 126 -9.58 -4.79 -13.28
CA GLN A 126 -9.93 -3.38 -13.22
C GLN A 126 -10.41 -2.96 -11.83
N LYS A 127 -11.25 -3.78 -11.19
CA LYS A 127 -11.72 -3.52 -9.81
C LYS A 127 -10.53 -3.50 -8.84
N LEU A 128 -9.62 -4.47 -8.94
CA LEU A 128 -8.40 -4.53 -8.14
C LEU A 128 -7.54 -3.26 -8.34
N LEU A 129 -7.23 -2.91 -9.59
CA LEU A 129 -6.39 -1.76 -9.91
C LEU A 129 -7.02 -0.43 -9.43
N ARG A 130 -8.35 -0.26 -9.53
CA ARG A 130 -9.02 0.93 -9.00
C ARG A 130 -8.81 1.09 -7.51
N VAL A 131 -8.93 0.00 -6.74
CA VAL A 131 -8.69 0.05 -5.29
C VAL A 131 -7.22 0.36 -4.99
N GLU A 132 -6.27 -0.20 -5.74
CA GLU A 132 -4.84 0.13 -5.58
C GLU A 132 -4.53 1.59 -5.92
N TYR A 133 -5.18 2.17 -6.93
CA TYR A 133 -5.04 3.61 -7.22
C TYR A 133 -5.63 4.48 -6.11
N ILE A 134 -6.77 4.08 -5.53
CA ILE A 134 -7.35 4.77 -4.36
C ILE A 134 -6.38 4.69 -3.18
N GLU A 135 -5.85 3.51 -2.87
CA GLU A 135 -4.87 3.32 -1.79
C GLU A 135 -3.63 4.21 -2.02
N ASN A 136 -3.07 4.18 -3.22
CA ASN A 136 -1.92 5.02 -3.59
C ASN A 136 -2.23 6.52 -3.48
N ALA A 137 -3.44 6.95 -3.87
CA ALA A 137 -3.86 8.35 -3.72
C ALA A 137 -3.98 8.75 -2.24
N LEU A 138 -4.54 7.88 -1.39
CA LEU A 138 -4.59 8.11 0.06
C LEU A 138 -3.17 8.25 0.64
N LEU A 139 -2.24 7.38 0.25
CA LEU A 139 -0.86 7.45 0.70
C LEU A 139 -0.16 8.73 0.24
N LEU A 140 -0.42 9.22 -0.99
CA LEU A 140 0.08 10.52 -1.44
C LEU A 140 -0.48 11.69 -0.61
N ILE A 141 -1.78 11.67 -0.31
CA ILE A 141 -2.41 12.69 0.54
C ILE A 141 -1.77 12.68 1.93
N ILE A 142 -1.52 11.50 2.51
CA ILE A 142 -0.84 11.36 3.81
C ILE A 142 0.57 11.96 3.76
N ILE A 143 1.36 11.63 2.73
CA ILE A 143 2.70 12.21 2.54
C ILE A 143 2.61 13.74 2.42
N PHE A 144 1.66 14.25 1.64
CA PHE A 144 1.43 15.68 1.50
C PHE A 144 1.11 16.36 2.84
N LEU A 145 0.22 15.78 3.65
CA LEU A 145 -0.12 16.28 4.98
C LEU A 145 1.10 16.27 5.93
N MET A 146 1.92 15.22 5.87
CA MET A 146 3.12 15.07 6.69
C MET A 146 4.21 16.09 6.33
N ILE A 147 4.30 16.49 5.06
CA ILE A 147 5.25 17.50 4.58
C ILE A 147 4.75 18.91 4.92
N THR A 148 3.50 19.22 4.56
CA THR A 148 2.96 20.58 4.63
C THR A 148 2.50 20.99 6.03
N LYS A 149 2.08 20.04 6.86
CA LYS A 149 1.60 20.24 8.24
C LYS A 149 0.66 21.46 8.39
N PRO A 150 -0.42 21.55 7.61
CA PRO A 150 -1.14 22.81 7.40
C PRO A 150 -1.99 23.29 8.58
N PHE A 151 -2.34 22.42 9.54
CA PHE A 151 -3.22 22.72 10.69
C PHE A 151 -3.03 21.76 11.86
#